data_AF-A0A6I1JXI2-F1
#
_entry.id   AF-A0A6I1JXI2-F1
#
_cell.length_a   1.000
_cell.length_b   1.000
_cell.length_c   1.000
_cell.angle_alpha   90.00
_cell.angle_beta   90.00
_cell.angle_gamma   90.00
#
_symmetry.space_group_name_H-M   'P 1'
#
loop_
_entity.id
_entity.type
_entity.pdbx_description
1 polymer ?
#
loop_
_entity_poly.entity_id
_entity_poly.type
_entity_poly.pdbx_seq_one_letter_code
_entity_poly.pdbx_strand_id
1 'polypeptide(L)'
;MKQSLIPKLRGCLLGLVGCLLVQSSALAAEKPVRIVLVGDSTVAPNGGWGPAFAQFLGDGASSTNLARGGRSSKSYLAEGTWAKALAAKGDYYLIQFGHNDQPGKGPERETDPATTYRANLLRCIEDARAIGATPVLITSLTRRNFSTNNPARIDSTLTPYVQAVKQLATNKQVPLIDLHARSIALCEKLGPAGTAKLNPMKPDGSPDTTHLDAAGSEVFARIVVEELRQVVPALAPVLLAEPRGASSKNLKGSRDN
;
A
#
# COMPACT_ATOMS: atom_id res chain seq x y z
N MET A 1 -54.41 80.53 -17.31
CA MET A 1 -53.25 79.74 -17.77
C MET A 1 -52.24 79.71 -16.65
N LYS A 2 -51.93 78.52 -16.12
CA LYS A 2 -51.29 78.31 -14.82
C LYS A 2 -49.76 78.42 -14.89
N GLN A 3 -49.18 79.14 -13.92
CA GLN A 3 -47.75 79.15 -13.58
C GLN A 3 -47.38 77.88 -12.78
N SER A 4 -46.20 77.32 -13.01
CA SER A 4 -45.50 76.38 -12.10
C SER A 4 -44.05 76.22 -12.58
N LEU A 5 -43.09 76.93 -11.98
CA LEU A 5 -42.23 76.59 -10.83
C LEU A 5 -41.37 75.33 -11.00
N ILE A 6 -40.07 75.55 -11.24
CA ILE A 6 -38.99 74.56 -11.23
C ILE A 6 -38.61 74.19 -9.79
N PRO A 7 -38.39 72.90 -9.45
CA PRO A 7 -37.62 72.54 -8.27
C PRO A 7 -36.22 72.01 -8.64
N LYS A 8 -35.21 72.53 -7.93
CA LYS A 8 -33.84 71.99 -7.88
C LYS A 8 -33.83 70.76 -6.97
N LEU A 9 -33.38 69.60 -7.46
CA LEU A 9 -33.08 68.44 -6.62
C LEU A 9 -31.60 68.46 -6.20
N ARG A 10 -31.36 68.59 -4.90
CA ARG A 10 -30.12 68.18 -4.22
C ARG A 10 -30.35 66.75 -3.72
N GLY A 11 -29.52 65.80 -4.14
CA GLY A 11 -29.55 64.41 -3.66
C GLY A 11 -28.23 64.04 -2.98
N CYS A 12 -28.33 63.64 -1.71
CA CYS A 12 -27.24 63.24 -0.81
C CYS A 12 -26.38 62.08 -1.36
N LEU A 13 -25.06 62.19 -1.15
CA LEU A 13 -24.12 61.08 -1.29
C LEU A 13 -24.13 60.27 0.03
N LEU A 14 -24.79 59.11 0.03
CA LEU A 14 -24.65 58.13 1.11
C LEU A 14 -23.39 57.29 0.84
N GLY A 15 -22.36 57.45 1.68
CA GLY A 15 -21.18 56.58 1.65
C GLY A 15 -21.50 55.20 2.20
N LEU A 16 -21.50 54.17 1.34
CA LEU A 16 -21.47 52.78 1.76
C LEU A 16 -20.03 52.43 2.20
N VAL A 17 -19.79 52.31 3.50
CA VAL A 17 -18.59 51.65 4.03
C VAL A 17 -18.83 50.15 3.95
N GLY A 18 -18.35 49.53 2.87
CA GLY A 18 -18.34 48.07 2.73
C GLY A 18 -17.28 47.48 3.65
N CYS A 19 -17.71 46.86 4.74
CA CYS A 19 -16.84 46.09 5.62
C CYS A 19 -16.46 44.77 4.92
N LEU A 20 -15.27 44.72 4.31
CA LEU A 20 -14.72 43.48 3.76
C LEU A 20 -14.36 42.54 4.92
N LEU A 21 -15.20 41.54 5.17
CA LEU A 21 -14.87 40.42 6.04
C LEU A 21 -13.85 39.53 5.31
N VAL A 22 -12.57 39.74 5.58
CA VAL A 22 -11.53 38.77 5.23
C VAL A 22 -11.72 37.57 6.15
N GLN A 23 -12.35 36.52 5.63
CA GLN A 23 -12.38 35.23 6.33
C GLN A 23 -10.98 34.62 6.24
N SER A 24 -10.18 34.82 7.29
CA SER A 24 -8.97 34.04 7.50
C SER A 24 -9.37 32.60 7.82
N SER A 25 -9.45 31.76 6.79
CA SER A 25 -9.46 30.32 6.96
C SER A 25 -8.11 29.91 7.54
N ALA A 26 -8.07 29.73 8.87
CA ALA A 26 -6.97 29.03 9.51
C ALA A 26 -6.84 27.67 8.82
N LEU A 27 -5.70 27.41 8.19
CA LEU A 27 -5.34 26.09 7.68
C LEU A 27 -5.34 25.15 8.88
N ALA A 28 -6.43 24.41 9.07
CA ALA A 28 -6.45 23.30 10.00
C ALA A 28 -5.35 22.33 9.56
N ALA A 29 -4.38 22.07 10.44
CA ALA A 29 -3.37 21.06 10.17
C ALA A 29 -4.09 19.73 9.90
N GLU A 30 -3.96 19.20 8.69
CA GLU A 30 -4.59 17.93 8.35
C GLU A 30 -4.08 16.84 9.31
N LYS A 31 -5.01 16.06 9.84
CA LYS A 31 -4.69 14.97 10.76
C LYS A 31 -3.76 13.97 10.03
N PRO A 32 -2.63 13.54 10.64
CA PRO A 32 -1.73 12.59 10.01
C PRO A 32 -2.44 11.28 9.67
N VAL A 33 -2.23 10.79 8.45
CA VAL A 33 -2.73 9.50 7.95
C VAL A 33 -1.94 8.37 8.60
N ARG A 34 -2.64 7.35 9.10
CA ARG A 34 -2.04 6.17 9.73
C ARG A 34 -2.35 4.92 8.91
N ILE A 35 -1.30 4.25 8.44
CA ILE A 35 -1.38 3.06 7.61
C ILE A 35 -0.91 1.85 8.42
N VAL A 36 -1.72 0.80 8.53
CA VAL A 36 -1.33 -0.44 9.20
C VAL A 36 -0.96 -1.48 8.15
N LEU A 37 0.25 -2.02 8.24
CA LEU A 37 0.72 -3.09 7.35
C LEU A 37 0.47 -4.45 8.01
N VAL A 38 -0.21 -5.33 7.28
CA VAL A 38 -0.66 -6.63 7.74
C VAL A 38 -0.21 -7.69 6.75
N GLY A 39 0.47 -8.72 7.25
CA GLY A 39 0.90 -9.81 6.40
C GLY A 39 1.91 -10.75 7.02
N ASP A 40 2.60 -11.47 6.15
CA ASP A 40 3.62 -12.47 6.49
C ASP A 40 5.05 -11.90 6.48
N SER A 41 6.06 -12.77 6.39
CA SER A 41 7.48 -12.34 6.40
C SER A 41 7.86 -11.44 5.22
N THR A 42 7.10 -11.47 4.12
CA THR A 42 7.35 -10.63 2.94
C THR A 42 6.84 -9.19 3.08
N VAL A 43 6.11 -8.91 4.17
CA VAL A 43 5.73 -7.55 4.60
C VAL A 43 6.47 -7.15 5.88
N ALA A 44 6.78 -8.12 6.75
CA ALA A 44 7.34 -7.91 8.08
C ALA A 44 8.68 -7.16 8.09
N PRO A 45 9.09 -6.61 9.25
CA PRO A 45 10.32 -5.83 9.35
C PRO A 45 11.60 -6.54 8.90
N ASN A 46 11.64 -7.86 9.06
CA ASN A 46 12.79 -8.68 8.66
C ASN A 46 12.42 -9.49 7.41
N GLY A 47 12.91 -9.07 6.25
CA GLY A 47 12.75 -9.80 4.99
C GLY A 47 11.57 -9.37 4.12
N GLY A 48 10.86 -8.30 4.50
CA GLY A 48 9.72 -7.78 3.76
C GLY A 48 9.91 -6.38 3.18
N TRP A 49 8.92 -5.93 2.40
CA TRP A 49 8.91 -4.58 1.81
C TRP A 49 8.47 -3.48 2.79
N GLY A 50 7.87 -3.84 3.92
CA GLY A 50 7.29 -2.88 4.87
C GLY A 50 8.27 -1.85 5.45
N PRO A 51 9.52 -2.20 5.81
CA PRO A 51 10.53 -1.21 6.24
C PRO A 51 10.79 -0.13 5.21
N ALA A 52 10.97 -0.50 3.94
CA ALA A 52 11.24 0.48 2.89
C ALA A 52 9.99 1.30 2.54
N PHE A 53 8.78 0.71 2.62
CA PHE A 53 7.53 1.45 2.44
C PHE A 53 7.42 2.65 3.39
N ALA A 54 7.83 2.50 4.65
CA ALA A 54 7.83 3.60 5.60
C ALA A 54 8.68 4.81 5.14
N GLN A 55 9.74 4.57 4.35
CA GLN A 55 10.58 5.63 3.79
C GLN A 55 9.89 6.40 2.65
N PHE A 56 8.86 5.85 2.04
CA PHE A 56 8.06 6.54 1.02
C PHE A 56 6.92 7.38 1.63
N LEU A 57 6.80 7.49 2.94
CA LEU A 57 5.77 8.32 3.57
C LEU A 57 6.25 9.77 3.74
N GLY A 58 5.45 10.73 3.29
CA GLY A 58 5.63 12.16 3.57
C GLY A 58 5.24 12.51 5.00
N ASP A 59 5.47 13.76 5.43
CA ASP A 59 5.31 14.15 6.85
C ASP A 59 3.85 14.09 7.36
N GLY A 60 2.88 14.03 6.44
CA GLY A 60 1.46 13.83 6.75
C GLY A 60 1.03 12.37 6.90
N ALA A 61 1.96 11.40 6.86
CA ALA A 61 1.62 9.98 6.99
C ALA A 61 2.64 9.19 7.83
N SER A 62 2.15 8.13 8.45
CA SER A 62 2.95 7.15 9.19
C SER A 62 2.44 5.73 8.93
N SER A 63 3.32 4.74 9.09
CA SER A 63 2.93 3.34 9.03
C SER A 63 3.31 2.56 10.28
N THR A 64 2.41 1.70 10.74
CA THR A 64 2.67 0.71 11.78
C THR A 64 2.74 -0.67 11.13
N ASN A 65 3.93 -1.26 11.08
CA ASN A 65 4.10 -2.60 10.50
C ASN A 65 3.81 -3.68 11.55
N LEU A 66 2.67 -4.35 11.40
CA LEU A 66 2.22 -5.44 12.27
C LEU A 66 2.22 -6.79 11.54
N ALA A 67 2.87 -6.87 10.38
CA ALA A 67 3.12 -8.13 9.71
C ALA A 67 4.07 -9.02 10.53
N ARG A 68 3.88 -10.34 10.46
CA ARG A 68 4.60 -11.32 11.28
C ARG A 68 5.15 -12.44 10.41
N GLY A 69 6.45 -12.69 10.54
CA GLY A 69 7.10 -13.79 9.83
C GLY A 69 6.48 -15.15 10.13
N GLY A 70 6.34 -15.96 9.07
CA GLY A 70 5.80 -17.32 9.14
C GLY A 70 4.28 -17.44 9.35
N ARG A 71 3.54 -16.32 9.36
CA ARG A 71 2.07 -16.33 9.52
C ARG A 71 1.38 -16.47 8.19
N SER A 72 0.25 -17.16 8.22
CA SER A 72 -0.75 -17.23 7.14
C SER A 72 -1.96 -16.39 7.51
N SER A 73 -2.92 -16.23 6.61
CA SER A 73 -4.20 -15.59 6.94
C SER A 73 -4.88 -16.23 8.16
N LYS A 74 -4.77 -17.57 8.28
CA LYS A 74 -5.35 -18.36 9.38
C LYS A 74 -4.62 -18.15 10.69
N SER A 75 -3.31 -18.36 10.71
CA SER A 75 -2.56 -18.29 11.97
C SER A 75 -2.47 -16.86 12.50
N TYR A 76 -2.45 -15.85 11.62
CA TYR A 76 -2.47 -14.44 12.02
C TYR A 76 -3.75 -14.05 12.78
N LEU A 77 -4.89 -14.60 12.36
CA LEU A 77 -6.17 -14.46 13.06
C LEU A 77 -6.18 -15.26 14.37
N ALA A 78 -5.81 -16.55 14.30
CA ALA A 78 -5.89 -17.47 15.44
C ALA A 78 -5.02 -17.05 16.62
N GLU A 79 -3.82 -16.51 16.38
CA GLU A 79 -2.89 -16.11 17.44
C GLU A 79 -3.16 -14.69 17.99
N GLY A 80 -4.23 -14.02 17.53
CA GLY A 80 -4.63 -12.70 18.01
C GLY A 80 -3.81 -11.53 17.46
N THR A 81 -2.92 -11.73 16.47
CA THR A 81 -2.19 -10.62 15.84
C THR A 81 -3.14 -9.68 15.11
N TRP A 82 -4.19 -10.20 14.48
CA TRP A 82 -5.22 -9.35 13.86
C TRP A 82 -5.92 -8.41 14.87
N ALA A 83 -6.23 -8.91 16.07
CA ALA A 83 -6.80 -8.06 17.12
C ALA A 83 -5.85 -6.92 17.52
N LYS A 84 -4.53 -7.19 17.59
CA LYS A 84 -3.50 -6.16 17.81
C LYS A 84 -3.44 -5.14 16.65
N ALA A 85 -3.62 -5.61 15.41
CA ALA A 85 -3.68 -4.72 14.25
C ALA A 85 -4.89 -3.79 14.29
N LEU A 86 -6.08 -4.29 14.61
CA LEU A 86 -7.26 -3.45 14.81
C LEU A 86 -7.09 -2.44 15.96
N ALA A 87 -6.41 -2.84 17.04
CA ALA A 87 -6.14 -1.97 18.18
C ALA A 87 -5.22 -0.77 17.84
N ALA A 88 -4.45 -0.84 16.74
CA ALA A 88 -3.68 0.30 16.23
C ALA A 88 -4.56 1.42 15.65
N LYS A 89 -5.85 1.13 15.40
CA LYS A 89 -6.85 2.07 14.88
C LYS A 89 -6.36 2.83 13.65
N GLY A 90 -5.75 2.16 12.68
CA GLY A 90 -5.28 2.79 11.44
C GLY A 90 -6.42 3.37 10.62
N ASP A 91 -6.12 4.32 9.75
CA ASP A 91 -7.08 4.85 8.77
C ASP A 91 -7.13 3.93 7.53
N TYR A 92 -6.00 3.28 7.21
CA TYR A 92 -5.88 2.29 6.14
C TYR A 92 -5.22 0.99 6.63
N TYR A 93 -5.66 -0.15 6.09
CA TYR A 93 -5.10 -1.48 6.38
C TYR A 93 -4.65 -2.16 5.09
N LEU A 94 -3.34 -2.27 4.88
CA LEU A 94 -2.76 -2.95 3.72
C LEU A 94 -2.54 -4.42 4.07
N ILE A 95 -3.32 -5.30 3.46
CA ILE A 95 -3.44 -6.71 3.85
C ILE A 95 -2.86 -7.61 2.75
N GLN A 96 -1.78 -8.33 3.07
CA GLN A 96 -1.10 -9.26 2.16
C GLN A 96 -0.81 -10.61 2.83
N PHE A 97 -1.38 -11.69 2.30
CA PHE A 97 -1.06 -13.07 2.72
C PHE A 97 -0.98 -13.98 1.50
N GLY A 98 -0.43 -15.18 1.67
CA GLY A 98 -0.39 -16.20 0.63
C GLY A 98 0.73 -17.21 0.82
N HIS A 99 1.94 -16.77 1.19
CA HIS A 99 3.12 -17.66 1.20
C HIS A 99 3.03 -18.82 2.21
N ASN A 100 2.43 -18.55 3.37
CA ASN A 100 2.26 -19.56 4.43
C ASN A 100 0.87 -20.19 4.43
N ASP A 101 -0.01 -19.73 3.55
CA ASP A 101 -1.33 -20.30 3.31
C ASP A 101 -1.26 -21.52 2.38
N GLN A 102 -0.23 -21.58 1.53
CA GLN A 102 0.05 -22.70 0.62
C GLN A 102 0.17 -24.05 1.34
N PRO A 103 -0.14 -25.18 0.67
CA PRO A 103 0.07 -26.51 1.22
C PRO A 103 1.51 -26.79 1.68
N GLY A 104 1.67 -27.67 2.67
CA GLY A 104 2.99 -28.06 3.23
C GLY A 104 3.53 -27.13 4.33
N LYS A 105 2.67 -26.33 4.96
CA LYS A 105 2.99 -25.42 6.10
C LYS A 105 2.45 -25.92 7.45
N GLY A 106 1.76 -27.04 7.48
CA GLY A 106 1.10 -27.62 8.65
C GLY A 106 -0.34 -27.11 8.86
N PRO A 107 -1.18 -27.88 9.55
CA PRO A 107 -2.62 -27.63 9.68
C PRO A 107 -2.96 -26.30 10.36
N GLU A 108 -2.05 -25.74 11.15
CA GLU A 108 -2.24 -24.45 11.83
C GLU A 108 -2.10 -23.25 10.88
N ARG A 109 -1.43 -23.42 9.73
CA ARG A 109 -1.12 -22.34 8.79
C ARG A 109 -1.79 -22.52 7.44
N GLU A 110 -1.78 -23.73 6.90
CA GLU A 110 -2.34 -24.01 5.58
C GLU A 110 -3.82 -23.64 5.50
N THR A 111 -4.21 -23.08 4.36
CA THR A 111 -5.58 -22.75 4.02
C THR A 111 -5.90 -23.18 2.60
N ASP A 112 -7.18 -23.36 2.34
CA ASP A 112 -7.71 -23.62 1.01
C ASP A 112 -8.09 -22.27 0.35
N PRO A 113 -7.58 -21.96 -0.84
CA PRO A 113 -7.78 -20.67 -1.50
C PRO A 113 -9.24 -20.42 -1.91
N ALA A 114 -10.04 -21.47 -2.11
CA ALA A 114 -11.45 -21.35 -2.49
C ALA A 114 -12.38 -21.17 -1.26
N THR A 115 -11.92 -21.52 -0.07
CA THR A 115 -12.74 -21.55 1.15
C THR A 115 -12.11 -20.76 2.30
N THR A 116 -11.29 -21.41 3.14
CA THR A 116 -10.79 -20.87 4.41
C THR A 116 -9.92 -19.62 4.22
N TYR A 117 -9.10 -19.56 3.17
CA TYR A 117 -8.31 -18.36 2.85
C TYR A 117 -9.20 -17.15 2.58
N ARG A 118 -10.23 -17.32 1.72
CA ARG A 118 -11.18 -16.25 1.40
C ARG A 118 -11.98 -15.83 2.62
N ALA A 119 -12.42 -16.78 3.45
CA ALA A 119 -13.14 -16.48 4.67
C ALA A 119 -12.29 -15.64 5.64
N ASN A 120 -11.01 -15.96 5.79
CA ASN A 120 -10.08 -15.21 6.63
C ASN A 120 -9.87 -13.78 6.12
N LEU A 121 -9.61 -13.61 4.82
CA LEU A 121 -9.42 -12.27 4.24
C LEU A 121 -10.72 -11.45 4.27
N LEU A 122 -11.87 -12.10 4.06
CA LEU A 122 -13.17 -11.45 4.19
C LEU A 122 -13.37 -10.91 5.60
N ARG A 123 -13.04 -11.71 6.62
CA ARG A 123 -13.09 -11.25 8.01
C ARG A 123 -12.20 -10.02 8.22
N CYS A 124 -10.97 -10.02 7.71
CA CYS A 124 -10.09 -8.84 7.85
C CYS A 124 -10.68 -7.58 7.19
N ILE A 125 -11.34 -7.73 6.04
CA ILE A 125 -12.01 -6.62 5.34
C ILE A 125 -13.16 -6.05 6.18
N GLU A 126 -14.05 -6.91 6.65
CA GLU A 126 -15.24 -6.46 7.39
C GLU A 126 -14.86 -5.90 8.76
N ASP A 127 -13.89 -6.51 9.46
CA ASP A 127 -13.40 -6.02 10.74
C ASP A 127 -12.73 -4.64 10.61
N ALA A 128 -11.95 -4.39 9.55
CA ALA A 128 -11.34 -3.08 9.30
C ALA A 128 -12.41 -2.01 9.00
N ARG A 129 -13.42 -2.35 8.21
CA ARG A 129 -14.56 -1.45 7.92
C ARG A 129 -15.37 -1.14 9.16
N ALA A 130 -15.58 -2.11 10.04
CA ALA A 130 -16.34 -1.95 11.28
C ALA A 130 -15.73 -0.91 12.23
N ILE A 131 -14.40 -0.70 12.17
CA ILE A 131 -13.72 0.36 12.93
C ILE A 131 -13.56 1.67 12.15
N GLY A 132 -14.19 1.80 10.98
CA GLY A 132 -14.14 2.98 10.12
C GLY A 132 -12.89 3.09 9.25
N ALA A 133 -12.08 2.03 9.16
CA ALA A 133 -10.86 2.04 8.36
C ALA A 133 -11.10 1.53 6.93
N THR A 134 -10.20 1.91 6.02
CA THR A 134 -10.24 1.45 4.62
C THR A 134 -9.28 0.27 4.42
N PRO A 135 -9.78 -0.96 4.18
CA PRO A 135 -8.92 -2.07 3.80
C PRO A 135 -8.42 -1.87 2.36
N VAL A 136 -7.20 -2.33 2.10
CA VAL A 136 -6.58 -2.44 0.78
C VAL A 136 -5.99 -3.83 0.69
N LEU A 137 -6.41 -4.62 -0.31
CA LEU A 137 -5.85 -5.95 -0.53
C LEU A 137 -4.59 -5.84 -1.39
N ILE A 138 -3.59 -6.65 -1.07
CA ILE A 138 -2.36 -6.78 -1.83
C ILE A 138 -2.15 -8.27 -2.10
N THR A 139 -1.97 -8.65 -3.37
CA THR A 139 -1.58 -10.03 -3.70
C THR A 139 -0.14 -10.28 -3.24
N SER A 140 0.17 -11.46 -2.70
CA SER A 140 1.54 -11.77 -2.27
C SER A 140 2.54 -11.62 -3.41
N LEU A 141 3.69 -11.00 -3.15
CA LEU A 141 4.77 -10.91 -4.14
C LEU A 141 5.24 -12.30 -4.59
N THR A 142 5.79 -12.40 -5.80
CA THR A 142 6.24 -13.71 -6.29
C THR A 142 7.48 -14.19 -5.56
N ARG A 143 7.55 -15.51 -5.33
CA ARG A 143 8.86 -16.14 -5.14
C ARG A 143 9.66 -16.00 -6.43
N ARG A 144 10.96 -15.78 -6.29
CA ARG A 144 11.89 -15.52 -7.40
C ARG A 144 12.49 -16.82 -7.92
N ASN A 145 11.61 -17.81 -8.09
CA ASN A 145 11.95 -19.12 -8.65
C ASN A 145 11.68 -19.10 -10.14
N PHE A 146 12.72 -19.26 -10.95
CA PHE A 146 12.60 -19.37 -12.39
C PHE A 146 12.35 -20.82 -12.79
N SER A 147 11.53 -21.02 -13.82
CA SER A 147 11.22 -22.36 -14.33
C SER A 147 12.48 -23.01 -14.93
N THR A 148 12.67 -24.31 -14.67
CA THR A 148 13.73 -25.09 -15.34
C THR A 148 13.46 -25.27 -16.82
N ASN A 149 12.19 -25.31 -17.23
CA ASN A 149 11.78 -25.50 -18.63
C ASN A 149 11.77 -24.19 -19.42
N ASN A 150 11.62 -23.06 -18.74
CA ASN A 150 11.73 -21.74 -19.34
C ASN A 150 12.40 -20.76 -18.36
N PRO A 151 13.75 -20.66 -18.36
CA PRO A 151 14.50 -19.85 -17.40
C PRO A 151 14.25 -18.34 -17.47
N ALA A 152 13.50 -17.87 -18.48
CA ALA A 152 13.05 -16.49 -18.56
C ALA A 152 11.73 -16.24 -17.80
N ARG A 153 11.06 -17.28 -17.30
CA ARG A 153 9.73 -17.19 -16.70
C ARG A 153 9.75 -17.59 -15.22
N ILE A 154 8.96 -16.89 -14.43
CA ILE A 154 8.75 -17.23 -13.02
C ILE A 154 7.75 -18.39 -12.92
N ASP A 155 8.10 -19.39 -12.11
CA ASP A 155 7.21 -20.49 -11.76
C ASP A 155 6.53 -20.22 -10.42
N SER A 156 5.27 -19.77 -10.47
CA SER A 156 4.56 -19.30 -9.29
C SER A 156 3.45 -20.27 -8.86
N THR A 157 3.61 -20.82 -7.66
CA THR A 157 2.61 -21.67 -7.00
C THR A 157 1.55 -20.87 -6.23
N LEU A 158 1.63 -19.53 -6.23
CA LEU A 158 0.73 -18.64 -5.51
C LEU A 158 -0.55 -18.32 -6.28
N THR A 159 -0.62 -18.67 -7.57
CA THR A 159 -1.71 -18.31 -8.49
C THR A 159 -3.11 -18.55 -7.90
N PRO A 160 -3.43 -19.69 -7.27
CA PRO A 160 -4.76 -19.89 -6.68
C PRO A 160 -5.12 -18.86 -5.58
N TYR A 161 -4.16 -18.51 -4.73
CA TYR A 161 -4.35 -17.52 -3.66
C TYR A 161 -4.46 -16.10 -4.24
N VAL A 162 -3.66 -15.77 -5.26
CA VAL A 162 -3.74 -14.50 -5.99
C VAL A 162 -5.11 -14.31 -6.63
N GLN A 163 -5.66 -15.35 -7.27
CA GLN A 163 -7.00 -15.28 -7.85
C GLN A 163 -8.08 -15.11 -6.78
N ALA A 164 -7.93 -15.76 -5.63
CA ALA A 164 -8.85 -15.58 -4.51
C ALA A 164 -8.85 -14.13 -3.99
N VAL A 165 -7.68 -13.49 -3.86
CA VAL A 165 -7.56 -12.06 -3.49
C VAL A 165 -8.23 -11.17 -4.53
N LYS A 166 -7.95 -11.38 -5.82
CA LYS A 166 -8.52 -10.59 -6.92
C LYS A 166 -10.04 -10.64 -6.94
N GLN A 167 -10.60 -11.85 -6.87
CA GLN A 167 -12.04 -12.06 -6.80
C GLN A 167 -12.65 -11.41 -5.56
N LEU A 168 -11.99 -11.50 -4.41
CA LEU A 168 -12.49 -10.89 -3.18
C LEU A 168 -12.47 -9.36 -3.28
N ALA A 169 -11.41 -8.76 -3.82
CA ALA A 169 -11.32 -7.33 -4.06
C ALA A 169 -12.46 -6.83 -4.96
N THR A 170 -12.74 -7.52 -6.07
CA THR A 170 -13.87 -7.21 -6.95
C THR A 170 -15.20 -7.35 -6.21
N ASN A 171 -15.46 -8.50 -5.60
CA ASN A 171 -16.75 -8.80 -4.97
C ASN A 171 -17.08 -7.89 -3.80
N LYS A 172 -16.05 -7.42 -3.08
CA LYS A 172 -16.20 -6.58 -1.90
C LYS A 172 -15.87 -5.11 -2.16
N GLN A 173 -15.56 -4.75 -3.41
CA GLN A 173 -15.20 -3.39 -3.81
C GLN A 173 -14.09 -2.82 -2.92
N VAL A 174 -13.01 -3.59 -2.77
CA VAL A 174 -11.82 -3.21 -1.99
C VAL A 174 -10.72 -2.85 -2.97
N PRO A 175 -10.01 -1.71 -2.79
CA PRO A 175 -8.84 -1.38 -3.60
C PRO A 175 -7.82 -2.52 -3.59
N LEU A 176 -7.21 -2.77 -4.75
CA LEU A 176 -6.31 -3.90 -4.98
C LEU A 176 -4.97 -3.43 -5.53
N ILE A 177 -3.89 -3.88 -4.91
CA ILE A 177 -2.54 -3.81 -5.48
C ILE A 177 -2.17 -5.21 -5.99
N ASP A 178 -2.01 -5.36 -7.30
CA ASP A 178 -1.61 -6.63 -7.93
C ASP A 178 -0.08 -6.81 -7.91
N LEU A 179 0.50 -6.80 -6.71
CA LEU A 179 1.94 -6.93 -6.50
C LEU A 179 2.49 -8.25 -7.05
N HIS A 180 1.71 -9.33 -7.08
CA HIS A 180 2.11 -10.58 -7.69
C HIS A 180 2.44 -10.42 -9.17
N ALA A 181 1.51 -9.87 -9.97
CA ALA A 181 1.74 -9.67 -11.40
C ALA A 181 2.87 -8.67 -11.66
N ARG A 182 2.90 -7.55 -10.92
CA ARG A 182 3.95 -6.53 -11.04
C ARG A 182 5.33 -7.08 -10.68
N SER A 183 5.42 -7.91 -9.65
CA SER A 183 6.69 -8.53 -9.24
C SER A 183 7.17 -9.60 -10.21
N ILE A 184 6.28 -10.41 -10.79
CA ILE A 184 6.65 -11.33 -11.87
C ILE A 184 7.23 -10.55 -13.04
N ALA A 185 6.52 -9.53 -13.53
CA ALA A 185 6.98 -8.74 -14.68
C ALA A 185 8.36 -8.12 -14.44
N LEU A 186 8.61 -7.59 -13.23
CA LEU A 186 9.92 -7.07 -12.84
C LEU A 186 10.99 -8.17 -12.84
N CYS A 187 10.74 -9.30 -12.17
CA CYS A 187 11.75 -10.35 -12.04
C CYS A 187 12.08 -10.99 -13.40
N GLU A 188 11.06 -11.24 -14.24
CA GLU A 188 11.25 -11.74 -15.60
C GLU A 188 12.05 -10.75 -16.46
N LYS A 189 11.81 -9.43 -16.33
CA LYS A 189 12.60 -8.40 -17.00
C LYS A 189 14.06 -8.37 -16.55
N LEU A 190 14.31 -8.54 -15.25
CA LEU A 190 15.67 -8.56 -14.69
C LEU A 190 16.42 -9.87 -14.98
N GLY A 191 15.68 -10.94 -15.26
CA GLY A 191 16.20 -12.31 -15.36
C GLY A 191 16.78 -12.83 -14.03
N PRO A 192 17.32 -14.06 -14.01
CA PRO A 192 17.82 -14.70 -12.81
C PRO A 192 18.93 -13.91 -12.10
N ALA A 193 19.93 -13.44 -12.85
CA ALA A 193 21.08 -12.73 -12.29
C ALA A 193 20.72 -11.35 -11.72
N GLY A 194 19.82 -10.61 -12.37
CA GLY A 194 19.34 -9.33 -11.86
C GLY A 194 18.47 -9.52 -10.61
N THR A 195 17.59 -10.52 -10.63
CA THR A 195 16.70 -10.87 -9.51
C THR A 195 17.47 -11.36 -8.28
N ALA A 196 18.60 -12.04 -8.47
CA ALA A 196 19.46 -12.50 -7.38
C ALA A 196 19.98 -11.37 -6.48
N LYS A 197 20.08 -10.14 -7.01
CA LYS A 197 20.50 -8.94 -6.26
C LYS A 197 19.43 -8.40 -5.29
N LEU A 198 18.26 -9.03 -5.26
CA LEU A 198 17.13 -8.67 -4.39
C LEU A 198 16.92 -9.73 -3.28
N ASN A 199 17.76 -10.78 -3.27
CA ASN A 199 17.69 -11.90 -2.36
C ASN A 199 18.71 -11.74 -1.24
N PRO A 200 18.33 -11.98 0.02
CA PRO A 200 19.33 -12.32 1.02
C PRO A 200 19.90 -13.71 0.76
N MET A 201 21.08 -13.97 1.31
CA MET A 201 21.68 -15.30 1.34
C MET A 201 21.30 -16.01 2.64
N LYS A 202 21.03 -17.31 2.54
CA LYS A 202 20.85 -18.18 3.70
C LYS A 202 22.21 -18.53 4.33
N PRO A 203 22.22 -19.07 5.56
CA PRO A 203 23.47 -19.50 6.21
C PRO A 203 24.26 -20.56 5.42
N ASP A 204 23.58 -21.36 4.61
CA ASP A 204 24.20 -22.38 3.73
C ASP A 204 24.75 -21.80 2.42
N GLY A 205 24.70 -20.48 2.23
CA GLY A 205 25.15 -19.79 1.02
C GLY A 205 24.17 -19.85 -0.15
N SER A 206 23.04 -20.55 -0.03
CA SER A 206 22.00 -20.55 -1.06
C SER A 206 21.16 -19.26 -1.01
N PRO A 207 20.65 -18.77 -2.15
CA PRO A 207 19.78 -17.60 -2.15
C PRO A 207 18.43 -17.92 -1.48
N ASP A 208 17.92 -16.97 -0.71
CA ASP A 208 16.51 -16.96 -0.30
C ASP A 208 15.68 -16.25 -1.36
N THR A 209 14.89 -17.02 -2.10
CA THR A 209 14.05 -16.50 -3.19
C THR A 209 12.67 -16.03 -2.72
N THR A 210 12.45 -15.96 -1.40
CA THR A 210 11.18 -15.52 -0.80
C THR A 210 11.36 -14.18 -0.11
N HIS A 211 12.28 -14.10 0.84
CA HIS A 211 12.52 -12.88 1.62
C HIS A 211 13.35 -11.87 0.83
N LEU A 212 13.25 -10.61 1.20
CA LEU A 212 13.92 -9.49 0.53
C LEU A 212 15.12 -9.03 1.36
N ASP A 213 16.21 -8.68 0.70
CA ASP A 213 17.26 -7.86 1.30
C ASP A 213 16.84 -6.38 1.29
N ALA A 214 17.76 -5.46 1.63
CA ALA A 214 17.45 -4.03 1.63
C ALA A 214 17.07 -3.50 0.23
N ALA A 215 17.77 -3.95 -0.82
CA ALA A 215 17.51 -3.53 -2.19
C ALA A 215 16.15 -4.08 -2.68
N GLY A 216 15.87 -5.35 -2.40
CA GLY A 216 14.57 -5.97 -2.64
C GLY A 216 13.45 -5.25 -1.88
N SER A 217 13.66 -4.92 -0.61
CA SER A 217 12.66 -4.21 0.19
C SER A 217 12.27 -2.90 -0.48
N GLU A 218 13.24 -2.09 -0.92
CA GLU A 218 12.99 -0.82 -1.61
C GLU A 218 12.28 -0.99 -2.95
N VAL A 219 12.76 -1.91 -3.79
CA VAL A 219 12.19 -2.14 -5.13
C VAL A 219 10.73 -2.57 -5.06
N PHE A 220 10.40 -3.49 -4.16
CA PHE A 220 9.01 -3.97 -4.03
C PHE A 220 8.13 -2.96 -3.29
N ALA A 221 8.66 -2.22 -2.31
CA ALA A 221 7.94 -1.12 -1.67
C ALA A 221 7.57 -0.02 -2.67
N ARG A 222 8.46 0.30 -3.61
CA ARG A 222 8.18 1.26 -4.68
C ARG A 222 6.99 0.84 -5.55
N ILE A 223 6.92 -0.43 -5.95
CA ILE A 223 5.76 -0.97 -6.69
C ILE A 223 4.48 -0.79 -5.88
N VAL A 224 4.51 -1.14 -4.58
CA VAL A 224 3.35 -0.96 -3.69
C VAL A 224 2.93 0.51 -3.63
N VAL A 225 3.87 1.43 -3.47
CA VAL A 225 3.60 2.87 -3.41
C VAL A 225 3.02 3.39 -4.72
N GLU A 226 3.62 3.06 -5.87
CA GLU A 226 3.14 3.45 -7.20
C GLU A 226 1.69 3.03 -7.42
N GLU A 227 1.37 1.77 -7.12
CA GLU A 227 0.02 1.22 -7.26
C GLU A 227 -0.96 1.82 -6.24
N LEU A 228 -0.52 2.01 -4.98
CA LEU A 228 -1.34 2.60 -3.93
C LEU A 228 -1.79 4.02 -4.26
N ARG A 229 -0.92 4.82 -4.90
CA ARG A 229 -1.27 6.15 -5.42
C ARG A 229 -2.41 6.11 -6.44
N GLN A 230 -2.52 5.04 -7.23
CA GLN A 230 -3.55 4.88 -8.26
C GLN A 230 -4.86 4.37 -7.66
N VAL A 231 -4.78 3.33 -6.83
CA VAL A 231 -5.98 2.65 -6.32
C VAL A 231 -6.56 3.31 -5.08
N VAL A 232 -5.79 4.18 -4.41
CA VAL A 232 -6.24 5.06 -3.32
C VAL A 232 -5.69 6.49 -3.53
N PRO A 233 -6.27 7.28 -4.46
CA PRO A 233 -5.76 8.62 -4.79
C PRO A 233 -5.66 9.58 -3.60
N ALA A 234 -6.48 9.38 -2.56
CA ALA A 234 -6.42 10.15 -1.32
C ALA A 234 -5.07 10.01 -0.58
N LEU A 235 -4.31 8.94 -0.82
CA LEU A 235 -2.98 8.75 -0.25
C LEU A 235 -1.86 9.38 -1.10
N ALA A 236 -2.12 9.73 -2.36
CA ALA A 236 -1.07 10.22 -3.27
C ALA A 236 -0.30 11.47 -2.78
N PRO A 237 -0.92 12.45 -2.09
CA PRO A 237 -0.20 13.62 -1.55
C PRO A 237 0.80 13.28 -0.43
N VAL A 238 0.58 12.19 0.30
CA VAL A 238 1.41 11.76 1.44
C VAL A 238 2.32 10.59 1.11
N LEU A 239 2.33 10.13 -0.14
CA LEU A 239 3.25 9.14 -0.67
C LEU A 239 4.33 9.86 -1.50
N LEU A 240 5.59 9.68 -1.16
CA LEU A 240 6.72 10.21 -1.91
C LEU A 240 6.98 9.38 -3.16
N ALA A 241 7.50 10.01 -4.22
CA ALA A 241 7.96 9.27 -5.40
C ALA A 241 9.27 8.53 -5.13
N GLU A 242 10.12 9.07 -4.26
CA GLU A 242 11.42 8.51 -3.85
C GLU A 242 11.46 8.32 -2.33
N PRO A 243 12.14 7.29 -1.81
CA PRO A 243 12.23 7.08 -0.38
C PRO A 243 13.11 8.14 0.27
N ARG A 244 12.79 8.50 1.51
CA ARG A 244 13.65 9.32 2.37
C ARG A 244 15.04 8.67 2.44
N GLY A 245 16.08 9.43 2.09
CA GLY A 245 17.46 8.91 2.07
C GLY A 245 17.94 8.35 0.74
N ALA A 246 17.13 8.37 -0.34
CA ALA A 246 17.63 8.23 -1.70
C ALA A 246 18.57 9.40 -2.01
N SER A 247 19.87 9.22 -1.75
CA SER A 247 20.88 10.23 -2.04
C SER A 247 20.76 10.64 -3.52
N SER A 248 20.81 11.94 -3.79
CA SER A 248 20.78 12.57 -5.12
C SER A 248 21.87 12.08 -6.11
N LYS A 249 22.65 11.06 -5.74
CA LYS A 249 23.75 10.49 -6.51
C LYS A 249 23.30 9.65 -7.71
N ASN A 250 22.06 9.17 -7.77
CA ASN A 250 21.59 8.33 -8.89
C ASN A 250 20.73 9.07 -9.94
N LEU A 251 20.48 10.38 -9.78
CA LEU A 251 19.66 11.16 -10.73
C LEU A 251 20.46 11.79 -11.89
N LYS A 252 21.76 11.50 -12.01
CA LYS A 252 22.63 12.04 -13.09
C LYS A 252 22.98 11.08 -14.22
N GLY A 253 22.37 9.89 -14.29
CA GLY A 253 22.70 8.90 -15.33
C GLY A 253 21.47 8.35 -16.04
N SER A 254 20.83 9.15 -16.90
CA SER A 254 20.04 8.71 -18.06
C SER A 254 19.20 9.88 -18.61
N ARG A 255 19.87 10.94 -19.04
CA ARG A 255 19.45 11.75 -20.19
C ARG A 255 20.72 11.98 -20.98
N ASP A 256 20.66 11.69 -22.27
CA ASP A 256 21.72 11.76 -23.28
C ASP A 256 22.48 10.43 -23.48
N ASN A 257 21.85 9.56 -24.26
CA ASN A 257 22.39 9.00 -25.52
C ASN A 257 21.26 8.36 -26.33
#